data_AF-A0A357CWM7-F1
#
_entry.id   AF-A0A357CWM7-F1
#
_cell.length_a   1.000
_cell.length_b   1.000
_cell.length_c   1.000
_cell.angle_alpha   90.00
_cell.angle_beta   90.00
_cell.angle_gamma   90.00
#
_symmetry.space_group_name_H-M   'P 1'
#
loop_
_entity.id
_entity.type
_entity.pdbx_description
1 polymer ?
#
loop_
_entity_poly.entity_id
_entity_poly.type
_entity_poly.pdbx_seq_one_letter_code
_entity_poly.pdbx_strand_id
1 'polypeptide(L)'
;LADYGVVGDLFEIVPLLTEEFKKKVYLDNDANCAAWGEFNSGIAKSVHNMIMITLGTGIGGGILINDKIIHGLENHAGEIGHIVVDINGKRCACGRIGCWETVASTRALIERVRSEVKQ
;
A
#
# COMPACT_ATOMS: atom_id res chain seq x y z
N LEU A 1 4.19 -16.98 5.73
CA LEU A 1 3.33 -16.05 4.96
C LEU A 1 1.87 -16.14 5.41
N ALA A 2 1.20 -17.31 5.34
CA ALA A 2 -0.15 -17.46 5.91
C ALA A 2 -0.21 -17.14 7.42
N ASP A 3 0.77 -17.59 8.21
CA ASP A 3 0.87 -17.27 9.65
C ASP A 3 1.15 -15.78 9.94
N TYR A 4 1.52 -15.02 8.90
CA TYR A 4 1.85 -13.59 8.93
C TYR A 4 0.73 -12.72 8.31
N GLY A 5 -0.41 -13.32 7.97
CA GLY A 5 -1.60 -12.65 7.43
C GLY A 5 -1.72 -12.65 5.90
N VAL A 6 -0.71 -13.07 5.15
CA VAL A 6 -0.71 -12.94 3.68
C VAL A 6 -1.77 -13.84 3.05
N VAL A 7 -2.67 -13.24 2.26
CA VAL A 7 -3.88 -13.88 1.72
C VAL A 7 -3.55 -14.80 0.54
N GLY A 8 -4.06 -16.03 0.60
CA GLY A 8 -3.86 -17.04 -0.45
C GLY A 8 -5.07 -17.23 -1.37
N ASP A 9 -6.31 -17.19 -0.86
CA ASP A 9 -7.37 -17.95 -1.55
C ASP A 9 -8.61 -17.14 -1.96
N LEU A 10 -8.56 -15.80 -1.86
CA LEU A 10 -9.72 -14.94 -2.16
C LEU A 10 -9.88 -14.61 -3.65
N PHE A 11 -8.84 -14.82 -4.47
CA PHE A 11 -8.84 -14.41 -5.87
C PHE A 11 -8.50 -15.62 -6.77
N GLU A 12 -9.29 -15.83 -7.83
CA GLU A 12 -9.12 -16.95 -8.78
C GLU A 12 -7.73 -17.00 -9.44
N ILE A 13 -7.03 -15.87 -9.49
CA ILE A 13 -5.66 -15.82 -10.00
C ILE A 13 -4.70 -16.68 -9.18
N VAL A 14 -4.92 -16.85 -7.87
CA VAL A 14 -4.00 -17.61 -7.03
C VAL A 14 -4.02 -19.11 -7.33
N PRO A 15 -5.17 -19.80 -7.41
CA PRO A 15 -5.19 -21.20 -7.82
C PRO A 15 -4.68 -21.40 -9.26
N LEU A 16 -5.00 -20.49 -10.19
CA LEU A 16 -4.49 -20.56 -11.58
C LEU A 16 -2.95 -20.50 -11.63
N LEU A 17 -2.34 -19.55 -10.92
CA LEU A 17 -0.88 -19.43 -10.88
C LEU A 17 -0.24 -20.58 -10.08
N THR A 18 -0.91 -21.07 -9.03
CA THR A 18 -0.45 -22.25 -8.27
C THR A 18 -0.41 -23.49 -9.16
N GLU A 19 -1.43 -23.69 -10.00
CA GLU A 19 -1.48 -24.78 -10.95
C GLU A 19 -0.41 -24.65 -12.04
N GLU A 20 -0.23 -23.45 -12.60
CA GLU A 20 0.77 -23.21 -13.65
C GLU A 20 2.21 -23.43 -13.13
N PHE A 21 2.55 -22.79 -12.01
CA PHE A 21 3.93 -22.81 -11.51
C PHE A 21 4.26 -24.04 -10.65
N LYS A 22 3.25 -24.83 -10.25
CA LYS A 22 3.40 -25.93 -9.27
C LYS A 22 4.13 -25.48 -8.00
N LYS A 23 3.86 -24.26 -7.55
CA LYS A 23 4.42 -23.63 -6.35
C LYS A 23 3.31 -22.97 -5.57
N LYS A 24 3.51 -22.82 -4.26
CA LYS A 24 2.60 -22.06 -3.41
C LYS A 24 2.65 -20.58 -3.80
N VAL A 25 1.51 -20.03 -4.18
CA VAL A 25 1.35 -18.61 -4.54
C VAL A 25 0.61 -17.90 -3.41
N TYR A 26 0.96 -16.64 -3.19
CA TYR A 26 0.31 -15.72 -2.27
C TYR A 26 0.07 -14.39 -2.98
N LEU A 27 -1.01 -13.69 -2.63
CA LEU A 27 -1.36 -12.40 -3.20
C LEU A 27 -1.58 -11.38 -2.09
N ASP A 28 -1.03 -10.19 -2.25
CA ASP A 28 -1.22 -9.10 -1.30
C ASP A 28 -1.11 -7.74 -2.01
N ASN A 29 -1.52 -6.68 -1.30
CA ASN A 29 -1.27 -5.30 -1.70
C ASN A 29 0.25 -5.03 -1.80
N ASP A 30 0.64 -4.15 -2.72
CA ASP A 30 2.05 -3.82 -2.99
C ASP A 30 2.74 -3.16 -1.79
N ALA A 31 2.07 -2.28 -1.06
CA ALA A 31 2.57 -1.67 0.17
C ALA A 31 2.67 -2.66 1.34
N ASN A 32 1.74 -3.64 1.43
CA ASN A 32 1.88 -4.76 2.36
C ASN A 32 3.10 -5.63 2.01
N CYS A 33 3.31 -5.93 0.73
CA CYS A 33 4.51 -6.66 0.28
C CYS A 33 5.78 -5.90 0.62
N ALA A 34 5.79 -4.57 0.45
CA ALA A 34 6.93 -3.72 0.82
C ALA A 34 7.18 -3.74 2.35
N ALA A 35 6.14 -3.62 3.15
CA ALA A 35 6.23 -3.70 4.61
C ALA A 35 6.80 -5.05 5.07
N TRP A 36 6.27 -6.15 4.51
CA TRP A 36 6.73 -7.50 4.83
C TRP A 36 8.17 -7.72 4.35
N GLY A 37 8.56 -7.18 3.19
CA GLY A 37 9.93 -7.23 2.68
C GLY A 37 10.93 -6.57 3.64
N GLU A 38 10.62 -5.37 4.14
CA GLU A 38 11.46 -4.67 5.11
C GLU A 38 11.53 -5.39 6.47
N PHE A 39 10.41 -5.94 6.93
CA PHE A 39 10.37 -6.74 8.15
C PHE A 39 11.15 -8.06 8.01
N ASN A 40 11.00 -8.78 6.91
CA ASN A 40 11.63 -10.08 6.74
C ASN A 40 13.12 -9.98 6.39
N SER A 41 13.47 -9.01 5.55
CA SER A 41 14.77 -8.98 4.87
C SER A 41 15.49 -7.63 4.93
N GLY A 42 14.79 -6.56 5.28
CA GLY A 42 15.33 -5.20 5.25
C GLY A 42 15.66 -4.62 6.62
N ILE A 43 15.45 -3.31 6.77
CA ILE A 43 15.86 -2.54 7.95
C ILE A 43 14.94 -2.76 9.17
N ALA A 44 13.76 -3.34 8.98
CA ALA A 44 12.74 -3.46 10.01
C ALA A 44 12.69 -4.85 10.69
N LYS A 45 13.72 -5.69 10.54
CA LYS A 45 13.78 -7.06 11.12
C LYS A 45 13.56 -7.18 12.61
N SER A 46 13.94 -6.15 13.37
CA SER A 46 13.81 -6.12 14.83
C SER A 46 12.62 -5.27 15.30
N VAL A 47 11.74 -4.86 14.37
CA VAL A 47 10.60 -4.00 14.65
C VAL A 47 9.31 -4.82 14.56
N HIS A 48 8.66 -5.01 15.70
CA HIS A 48 7.43 -5.80 15.80
C HIS A 48 6.16 -5.03 15.42
N ASN A 49 6.24 -3.71 15.32
CA ASN A 49 5.13 -2.83 14.97
C ASN A 49 5.64 -1.71 14.06
N MET A 50 5.14 -1.62 12.83
CA MET A 50 5.56 -0.61 11.87
C MET A 50 4.43 -0.22 10.92
N ILE A 51 4.54 1.00 10.39
CA ILE A 51 3.77 1.45 9.24
C ILE A 51 4.76 1.75 8.12
N MET A 52 4.63 1.03 7.02
CA MET A 52 5.28 1.32 5.75
C MET A 52 4.46 2.37 5.01
N ILE A 53 5.13 3.40 4.49
CA ILE A 53 4.54 4.39 3.59
C ILE A 53 5.31 4.32 2.28
N THR A 54 4.65 3.93 1.20
CA THR A 54 5.27 3.91 -0.12
C THR A 54 4.91 5.20 -0.86
N LEU A 55 5.94 5.89 -1.36
CA LEU A 55 5.78 7.11 -2.16
C LEU A 55 6.11 6.79 -3.62
N GLY A 56 5.09 6.80 -4.47
CA GLY A 56 5.23 6.47 -5.89
C GLY A 56 4.25 7.28 -6.72
N THR A 57 3.57 6.63 -7.67
CA THR A 57 2.46 7.23 -8.42
C THR A 57 1.42 7.85 -7.48
N GLY A 58 1.06 7.12 -6.41
CA GLY A 58 0.24 7.58 -5.29
C GLY A 58 0.97 7.41 -3.95
N ILE A 59 0.19 7.26 -2.87
CA ILE A 59 0.69 6.91 -1.53
C ILE A 59 0.06 5.59 -1.12
N GLY A 60 0.88 4.56 -0.87
CA GLY A 60 0.43 3.28 -0.31
C GLY A 60 0.80 3.14 1.16
N GLY A 61 0.09 2.27 1.88
CA GLY A 61 0.36 1.97 3.27
C GLY A 61 0.35 0.47 3.56
N GLY A 62 1.36 -0.01 4.28
CA GLY A 62 1.40 -1.37 4.83
C GLY A 62 1.52 -1.30 6.34
N ILE A 63 0.67 -2.01 7.07
CA ILE A 63 0.64 -1.97 8.54
C ILE A 63 1.06 -3.33 9.08
N LEU A 64 2.07 -3.35 9.95
CA LEU A 64 2.51 -4.55 10.65
C LEU A 64 2.36 -4.33 12.15
N ILE A 65 1.67 -5.25 12.84
CA ILE A 65 1.48 -5.24 14.29
C ILE A 65 1.71 -6.64 14.83
N ASN A 66 2.53 -6.74 15.88
CA ASN A 66 2.94 -8.01 16.49
C ASN A 66 3.39 -9.04 15.43
N ASP A 67 4.32 -8.63 14.57
CA ASP A 67 4.91 -9.46 13.49
C ASP A 67 3.94 -9.89 12.39
N LYS A 68 2.73 -9.31 12.32
CA LYS A 68 1.71 -9.68 11.33
C LYS A 68 1.27 -8.48 10.52
N ILE A 69 1.11 -8.68 9.21
CA ILE A 69 0.47 -7.69 8.36
C ILE A 69 -1.00 -7.57 8.76
N ILE A 70 -1.50 -6.35 8.80
CA ILE A 70 -2.88 -6.02 9.09
C ILE A 70 -3.61 -5.75 7.79
N HIS A 71 -4.46 -6.67 7.39
CA HIS A 71 -5.30 -6.56 6.18
C HIS A 71 -6.62 -5.82 6.43
N GLY A 72 -7.09 -5.79 7.68
CA GLY A 72 -8.39 -5.21 8.03
C GLY A 72 -9.57 -5.96 7.41
N LEU A 73 -10.73 -5.31 7.37
CA LEU A 73 -11.92 -5.88 6.72
C LEU A 73 -11.72 -5.90 5.21
N GLU A 74 -11.98 -7.06 4.58
CA GLU A 74 -11.92 -7.25 3.12
C GLU A 74 -10.56 -6.86 2.47
N ASN A 75 -9.46 -6.86 3.23
CA ASN A 75 -8.12 -6.48 2.76
C ASN A 75 -7.94 -4.99 2.40
N HIS A 76 -8.71 -4.11 3.04
CA HIS A 76 -8.65 -2.65 2.80
C HIS A 76 -7.98 -1.82 3.91
N ALA A 77 -7.29 -2.45 4.87
CA ALA A 77 -6.44 -1.68 5.78
C ALA A 77 -5.21 -1.12 5.05
N GLY A 78 -4.68 -0.01 5.55
CA GLY A 78 -3.47 0.60 4.99
C GLY A 78 -3.72 1.56 3.82
N GLU A 79 -4.97 1.88 3.48
CA GLU A 79 -5.38 2.89 2.47
C GLU A 79 -5.11 4.34 2.94
N ILE A 80 -3.94 4.58 3.53
CA ILE A 80 -3.53 5.85 4.16
C ILE A 80 -3.42 6.99 3.15
N GLY A 81 -3.11 6.68 1.89
CA GLY A 81 -3.09 7.67 0.80
C GLY A 81 -4.45 8.33 0.57
N HIS A 82 -5.53 7.70 1.02
CA HIS A 82 -6.91 8.20 0.88
C HIS A 82 -7.45 8.89 2.14
N ILE A 83 -6.65 9.05 3.19
CA ILE A 83 -7.00 9.90 4.34
C ILE A 83 -7.18 11.33 3.86
N VAL A 84 -8.28 11.98 4.26
CA VAL A 84 -8.56 13.38 3.93
C VAL A 84 -7.68 14.28 4.81
N VAL A 85 -6.77 15.01 4.18
CA VAL A 85 -5.85 15.97 4.83
C VAL A 85 -6.19 17.42 4.51
N ASP A 86 -6.97 17.66 3.45
CA ASP A 86 -7.44 18.99 3.07
C ASP A 86 -8.87 18.92 2.54
N ILE A 87 -9.86 19.32 3.34
CA ILE A 87 -11.28 19.29 2.97
C ILE A 87 -11.63 20.18 1.75
N ASN A 88 -10.76 21.14 1.41
CA ASN A 88 -10.91 22.00 0.24
C ASN A 88 -9.92 21.64 -0.89
N GLY A 89 -9.28 20.49 -0.77
CA GLY A 89 -8.20 20.06 -1.65
C GLY A 89 -8.67 19.56 -3.01
N LYS A 90 -7.75 18.89 -3.73
CA LYS A 90 -8.04 18.32 -5.06
C LYS A 90 -8.93 17.09 -4.96
N ARG A 91 -9.67 16.81 -6.04
CA ARG A 91 -10.36 15.53 -6.22
C ARG A 91 -9.34 14.40 -6.41
N CYS A 92 -9.46 13.35 -5.61
CA CYS A 92 -8.66 12.12 -5.73
C CYS A 92 -9.30 11.16 -6.73
N ALA A 93 -8.49 10.27 -7.31
CA ALA A 93 -8.97 9.21 -8.21
C ALA A 93 -9.94 8.24 -7.51
N CYS A 94 -9.85 8.08 -6.19
CA CYS A 94 -10.81 7.28 -5.41
C CYS A 94 -12.21 7.92 -5.30
N GLY A 95 -12.40 9.15 -5.81
CA GLY A 95 -13.67 9.88 -5.81
C GLY A 95 -13.84 10.90 -4.67
N ARG A 96 -13.07 10.78 -3.58
CA ARG A 96 -13.06 11.73 -2.45
C ARG A 96 -12.35 13.05 -2.81
N ILE A 97 -12.47 14.04 -1.92
CA ILE A 97 -11.78 15.33 -2.00
C ILE A 97 -10.73 15.37 -0.88
N GLY A 98 -9.53 15.83 -1.20
CA GLY A 98 -8.53 16.14 -0.18
C GLY A 98 -7.67 14.99 0.31
N CYS A 99 -7.62 13.88 -0.40
CA CYS A 99 -6.81 12.73 0.00
C CYS A 99 -5.31 13.09 0.07
N TRP A 100 -4.59 12.47 1.00
CA TRP A 100 -3.17 12.70 1.22
C TRP A 100 -2.33 12.52 -0.05
N GLU A 101 -2.66 11.54 -0.90
CA GLU A 101 -1.95 11.34 -2.17
C GLU A 101 -2.02 12.53 -3.11
N THR A 102 -3.05 13.38 -3.00
CA THR A 102 -3.25 14.53 -3.89
C THR A 102 -2.29 15.67 -3.60
N VAL A 103 -1.60 15.62 -2.47
CA VAL A 103 -0.64 16.65 -2.02
C VAL A 103 0.79 16.14 -1.88
N ALA A 104 1.00 14.84 -1.62
CA ALA A 104 2.32 14.29 -1.27
C ALA A 104 2.75 13.06 -2.09
N SER A 105 2.16 12.83 -3.27
CA SER A 105 2.61 11.79 -4.22
C SER A 105 3.59 12.34 -5.26
N THR A 106 4.24 11.44 -6.02
CA THR A 106 5.07 11.84 -7.18
C THR A 106 4.22 12.59 -8.20
N ARG A 107 2.97 12.15 -8.41
CA ARG A 107 2.02 12.85 -9.28
C ARG A 107 1.76 14.28 -8.79
N ALA A 108 1.48 14.46 -7.50
CA ALA A 108 1.25 15.77 -6.89
C ALA A 108 2.48 16.68 -7.03
N LEU A 109 3.69 16.13 -6.82
CA LEU A 109 4.94 16.85 -6.99
C LEU A 109 5.12 17.35 -8.43
N ILE A 110 4.93 16.47 -9.43
CA ILE A 110 5.05 16.83 -10.85
C ILE A 110 4.05 17.92 -11.22
N GLU A 111 2.79 17.80 -10.78
CA GLU A 111 1.76 18.81 -11.02
C GLU A 111 2.14 20.17 -10.44
N ARG A 112 2.65 20.19 -9.20
CA ARG A 112 3.09 21.42 -8.53
C ARG A 112 4.23 22.09 -9.27
N VAL A 113 5.30 21.35 -9.58
CA VAL A 113 6.46 21.89 -10.31
C VAL A 113 6.04 22.46 -11.66
N ARG A 114 5.17 21.75 -12.40
CA ARG A 114 4.66 22.25 -13.68
C ARG A 114 3.84 23.54 -13.56
N SER A 115 3.11 23.73 -12.46
CA SER A 115 2.35 24.97 -12.23
C SER A 115 3.24 26.16 -11.88
N GLU A 116 4.36 25.92 -11.19
CA GLU A 116 5.31 26.96 -10.78
C GLU A 116 6.25 27.36 -11.93
N VAL A 117 6.69 26.40 -12.76
CA VAL A 117 7.59 26.66 -13.91
C VAL A 117 6.88 27.34 -15.10
N LYS A 118 5.54 27.29 -15.14
CA LYS A 118 4.73 27.98 -16.16
C LYS A 118 4.38 29.44 -15.79
N GLN A 119 4.82 29.91 -14.63
CA GLN A 119 4.75 31.32 -14.23
C GLN A 119 5.97 32.07 -14.77
#